data_AF-A0A3P6U1L7-F1
#
_entry.id   AF-A0A3P6U1L7-F1
#
_cell.length_a   1.000
_cell.length_b   1.000
_cell.length_c   1.000
_cell.angle_alpha   90.00
_cell.angle_beta   90.00
_cell.angle_gamma   90.00
#
_symmetry.space_group_name_H-M   'P 1'
#
loop_
_entity.id
_entity.type
_entity.pdbx_description
1 polymer ?
#
loop_
_entity_poly.entity_id
_entity_poly.type
_entity_poly.pdbx_seq_one_letter_code
_entity_poly.pdbx_strand_id
1 'polypeptide(L)'
;MEQRAAKPTLSWLPPSATSSQKPLPPPPEEPHVSRLSTAEKKAVIKRIIEQIPTAKEDLFAYPIDWAIVDSEFVNTRIRPWVDKKIVAYIGESEATLSNFICEQVLEHNPPTKILTEIAMVLDEEAEVFVVKMWRLLIYVIAEKKLGLSV
;
A
#
# COMPACT_ATOMS: atom_id res chain seq x y z
N MET A 1 -5.20 -1.60 -69.09
CA MET A 1 -4.50 -2.61 -68.26
C MET A 1 -5.49 -3.75 -68.04
N GLU A 2 -5.05 -4.98 -68.37
CA GLU A 2 -5.62 -6.32 -68.08
C GLU A 2 -6.92 -6.35 -67.25
N GLN A 3 -8.07 -6.80 -67.74
CA GLN A 3 -8.49 -8.20 -68.00
C GLN A 3 -8.33 -9.21 -66.84
N ARG A 4 -9.45 -9.96 -66.63
CA ARG A 4 -9.61 -11.35 -66.12
C ARG A 4 -9.65 -11.55 -64.59
N ALA A 5 -10.44 -12.46 -64.01
CA ALA A 5 -11.29 -13.57 -64.48
C ALA A 5 -12.30 -13.90 -63.34
N ALA A 6 -13.58 -14.21 -63.56
CA ALA A 6 -14.19 -15.51 -63.89
C ALA A 6 -15.12 -16.01 -62.74
N LYS A 7 -16.32 -16.45 -63.13
CA LYS A 7 -17.46 -17.00 -62.34
C LYS A 7 -17.17 -18.48 -61.93
N PRO A 8 -18.10 -19.35 -61.48
CA PRO A 8 -19.39 -19.26 -60.74
C PRO A 8 -19.51 -20.33 -59.60
N THR A 9 -20.68 -20.37 -58.93
CA THR A 9 -21.40 -21.54 -58.33
C THR A 9 -20.67 -22.61 -57.48
N LEU A 10 -21.19 -22.91 -56.28
CA LEU A 10 -21.78 -24.21 -55.97
C LEU A 10 -22.17 -24.30 -54.49
N SER A 11 -23.47 -24.48 -54.29
CA SER A 11 -24.12 -25.05 -53.11
C SER A 11 -23.37 -26.29 -52.60
N TRP A 12 -22.90 -26.22 -51.36
CA TRP A 12 -22.56 -27.41 -50.57
C TRP A 12 -22.96 -27.21 -49.11
N LEU A 13 -24.02 -27.92 -48.69
CA LEU A 13 -24.36 -28.21 -47.31
C LEU A 13 -24.04 -29.69 -47.06
N PRO A 14 -23.35 -30.05 -45.97
CA PRO A 14 -23.26 -31.45 -45.55
C PRO A 14 -24.44 -31.88 -44.65
N PRO A 15 -24.86 -33.16 -44.70
CA PRO A 15 -26.02 -33.71 -44.01
C PRO A 15 -25.72 -34.21 -42.58
N SER A 16 -26.79 -34.30 -41.78
CA SER A 16 -26.93 -34.72 -40.38
C SER A 16 -25.91 -35.69 -39.78
N ALA A 17 -25.41 -35.36 -38.58
CA ALA A 17 -24.93 -36.32 -37.58
C ALA A 17 -25.10 -35.77 -36.13
N THR A 18 -26.02 -36.40 -35.41
CA THR A 18 -26.08 -36.70 -33.96
C THR A 18 -25.31 -35.84 -32.94
N SER A 19 -26.07 -35.35 -31.94
CA SER A 19 -25.76 -35.35 -30.50
C SER A 19 -24.30 -35.18 -30.05
N SER A 20 -23.95 -34.00 -29.54
CA SER A 20 -23.28 -33.90 -28.23
C SER A 20 -23.18 -32.45 -27.75
N GLN A 21 -23.62 -32.22 -26.51
CA GLN A 21 -23.40 -30.99 -25.77
C GLN A 21 -21.89 -30.72 -25.64
N LYS A 22 -21.48 -29.48 -25.86
CA LYS A 22 -20.38 -28.90 -25.08
C LYS A 22 -20.73 -27.44 -24.79
N PRO A 23 -21.05 -27.09 -23.54
CA PRO A 23 -21.18 -25.69 -23.16
C PRO A 23 -19.84 -24.99 -23.42
N LEU A 24 -19.92 -23.81 -24.04
CA LEU A 24 -18.79 -22.89 -24.17
C LEU A 24 -18.21 -22.61 -22.77
N PRO A 25 -16.88 -22.61 -22.58
CA PRO A 25 -16.30 -22.11 -21.34
C PRO A 25 -16.68 -20.63 -21.17
N PRO A 26 -16.98 -20.17 -19.93
CA PRO A 26 -17.22 -18.76 -19.69
C PRO A 26 -15.99 -17.93 -20.08
N PRO A 27 -16.18 -16.67 -20.52
CA PRO A 27 -15.06 -15.78 -20.83
C PRO A 27 -14.14 -15.63 -19.61
N PRO A 28 -12.82 -15.42 -19.81
CA PRO A 28 -11.88 -15.29 -18.70
C PRO A 28 -12.34 -14.13 -17.81
N GLU A 29 -12.65 -14.48 -16.56
CA GLU A 29 -12.90 -13.53 -15.47
C GLU A 29 -11.75 -12.53 -15.43
N GLU A 30 -12.07 -11.29 -15.80
CA GLU A 30 -11.19 -10.17 -15.53
C GLU A 30 -10.99 -10.04 -14.01
N PRO A 31 -9.78 -9.70 -13.53
CA PRO A 31 -9.42 -9.80 -12.13
C PRO A 31 -10.25 -8.83 -11.29
N HIS A 32 -11.20 -9.41 -10.55
CA HIS A 32 -12.10 -8.74 -9.62
C HIS A 32 -11.36 -8.33 -8.33
N VAL A 33 -10.33 -7.49 -8.41
CA VAL A 33 -9.64 -6.98 -7.20
C VAL A 33 -10.47 -5.89 -6.49
N SER A 34 -11.55 -5.39 -7.12
CA SER A 34 -12.31 -4.22 -6.65
C SER A 34 -13.47 -4.51 -5.68
N ARG A 35 -13.62 -5.73 -5.13
CA ARG A 35 -14.75 -6.07 -4.23
C ARG A 35 -14.35 -6.88 -3.00
N LEU A 36 -13.30 -6.48 -2.27
CA LEU A 36 -13.18 -6.98 -0.89
C LEU A 36 -14.37 -6.51 -0.06
N SER A 37 -15.12 -7.46 0.48
CA SER A 37 -16.19 -7.20 1.46
C SER A 37 -15.61 -6.58 2.74
N THR A 38 -16.43 -5.89 3.53
CA THR A 38 -16.00 -5.30 4.82
C THR A 38 -15.35 -6.32 5.75
N ALA A 39 -15.76 -7.59 5.68
CA ALA A 39 -15.17 -8.69 6.45
C ALA A 39 -13.75 -9.03 5.98
N GLU A 40 -13.52 -9.07 4.67
CA GLU A 40 -12.19 -9.31 4.10
C GLU A 40 -11.25 -8.13 4.38
N LYS A 41 -11.73 -6.88 4.26
CA LYS A 41 -10.95 -5.70 4.65
C LYS A 41 -10.50 -5.78 6.10
N LYS A 42 -11.39 -6.15 7.02
CA LYS A 42 -11.07 -6.34 8.44
C LYS A 42 -10.06 -7.47 8.68
N ALA A 43 -10.20 -8.60 7.98
CA ALA A 43 -9.25 -9.71 8.07
C ALA A 43 -7.85 -9.30 7.58
N VAL A 44 -7.79 -8.53 6.49
CA VAL A 44 -6.53 -7.99 5.95
C VAL A 44 -5.90 -7.00 6.93
N ILE A 45 -6.66 -6.07 7.50
CA ILE A 45 -6.16 -5.13 8.52
C ILE A 45 -5.60 -5.89 9.73
N LYS A 46 -6.32 -6.90 10.23
CA LYS A 46 -5.85 -7.74 11.34
C LYS A 46 -4.52 -8.41 10.98
N ARG A 47 -4.40 -8.95 9.77
CA ARG A 47 -3.15 -9.57 9.29
C ARG A 47 -2.01 -8.55 9.20
N ILE A 48 -2.27 -7.31 8.76
CA ILE A 48 -1.26 -6.25 8.75
C ILE A 48 -0.75 -6.01 10.17
N ILE A 49 -1.66 -5.82 11.14
CA ILE A 49 -1.30 -5.55 12.54
C ILE A 49 -0.47 -6.71 13.12
N GLU A 50 -0.85 -7.95 12.83
CA GLU A 50 -0.13 -9.15 13.27
C GLU A 50 1.26 -9.30 12.63
N GLN A 51 1.51 -8.67 11.49
CA GLN A 51 2.81 -8.68 10.81
C GLN A 51 3.74 -7.57 11.29
N ILE A 52 3.23 -6.55 12.00
CA ILE A 52 4.07 -5.48 12.53
C ILE A 52 4.85 -6.00 13.74
N PRO A 53 6.20 -5.97 13.71
CA PRO A 53 6.98 -6.48 14.82
C PRO A 53 6.70 -5.73 16.13
N THR A 54 6.61 -6.50 17.23
CA THR A 54 6.43 -5.95 18.57
C THR A 54 7.75 -5.60 19.23
N ALA A 55 8.81 -6.36 18.96
CA ALA A 55 10.16 -6.08 19.43
C ALA A 55 10.75 -4.88 18.68
N LYS A 56 11.47 -4.01 19.41
CA LYS A 56 12.09 -2.79 18.85
C LYS A 56 13.10 -3.13 17.75
N GLU A 57 13.95 -4.12 18.01
CA GLU A 57 15.00 -4.56 17.09
C GLU A 57 14.42 -5.03 15.74
N ASP A 58 13.41 -5.92 15.78
CA ASP A 58 12.73 -6.39 14.57
C ASP A 58 11.97 -5.26 13.87
N LEU A 59 11.36 -4.35 14.64
CA LEU A 59 10.63 -3.20 14.09
C LEU A 59 11.58 -2.28 13.32
N PHE A 60 12.77 -2.00 13.89
CA PHE A 60 13.75 -1.12 13.28
C PHE A 60 14.47 -1.79 12.09
N ALA A 61 14.58 -3.11 12.10
CA ALA A 61 15.11 -3.90 10.99
C ALA A 61 14.05 -4.20 9.90
N TYR A 62 12.78 -3.84 10.12
CA TYR A 62 11.70 -4.16 9.19
C TYR A 62 11.93 -3.47 7.82
N PRO A 63 11.84 -4.22 6.71
CA PRO A 63 12.08 -3.66 5.38
C PRO A 63 10.95 -2.69 4.99
N ILE A 64 11.29 -1.42 4.82
CA ILE A 64 10.36 -0.37 4.39
C ILE A 64 10.38 -0.24 2.86
N ASP A 65 9.19 -0.24 2.26
CA ASP A 65 9.00 0.03 0.84
C ASP A 65 8.95 1.54 0.58
N TRP A 66 10.14 2.15 0.53
CA TRP A 66 10.31 3.60 0.39
C TRP A 66 9.72 4.17 -0.91
N ALA A 67 9.46 3.35 -1.93
CA ALA A 67 8.82 3.80 -3.17
C ALA A 67 7.40 4.37 -2.94
N ILE A 68 6.78 4.03 -1.81
CA ILE A 68 5.43 4.47 -1.42
C ILE A 68 5.48 5.72 -0.53
N VAL A 69 6.65 6.01 0.07
CA VAL A 69 6.86 7.08 1.04
C VAL A 69 7.26 8.36 0.31
N ASP A 70 6.29 8.95 -0.37
CA ASP A 70 6.45 10.22 -1.08
C ASP A 70 6.05 11.44 -0.21
N SER A 71 6.30 12.65 -0.71
CA SER A 71 5.97 13.89 0.00
C SER A 71 4.47 14.04 0.31
N GLU A 72 3.58 13.59 -0.56
CA GLU A 72 2.13 13.60 -0.30
C GLU A 72 1.78 12.60 0.79
N PHE A 73 2.32 11.38 0.73
CA PHE A 73 2.14 10.36 1.77
C PHE A 73 2.57 10.88 3.15
N VAL A 74 3.75 11.48 3.26
CA VAL A 74 4.26 12.02 4.53
C VAL A 74 3.37 13.16 5.03
N ASN A 75 3.02 14.12 4.17
CA ASN A 75 2.19 15.26 4.57
C ASN A 75 0.75 14.87 4.95
N THR A 76 0.17 13.85 4.31
CA THR A 76 -1.23 13.46 4.54
C THR A 76 -1.40 12.42 5.64
N ARG A 77 -0.42 11.54 5.84
CA ARG A 77 -0.54 10.40 6.77
C ARG A 77 0.38 10.48 7.98
N ILE A 78 1.62 10.92 7.79
CA ILE A 78 2.62 10.93 8.86
C ILE A 78 2.57 12.24 9.65
N ARG A 79 2.60 13.38 8.96
CA ARG A 79 2.64 14.72 9.56
C ARG A 79 1.51 15.00 10.55
N PRO A 80 0.22 14.68 10.27
CA PRO A 80 -0.85 14.94 11.23
C PRO A 80 -0.69 14.15 12.54
N TRP A 81 -0.10 12.95 12.46
CA TRP A 81 0.22 12.16 13.63
C TRP A 81 1.41 12.73 14.39
N VAL A 82 2.47 13.13 13.68
CA VAL A 82 3.66 13.76 14.26
C VAL A 82 3.29 15.04 14.98
N ASP A 83 2.58 15.97 14.34
CA ASP A 83 2.12 17.23 14.96
C ASP A 83 1.34 16.97 16.25
N LYS A 84 0.39 16.03 16.20
CA LYS A 84 -0.40 15.65 17.38
C LYS A 84 0.45 15.08 18.50
N LYS A 85 1.52 14.36 18.17
CA LYS A 85 2.43 13.77 19.15
C LYS A 85 3.39 14.80 19.72
N ILE A 86 3.93 15.69 18.91
CA ILE A 86 4.77 16.80 19.37
C ILE A 86 4.02 17.65 20.39
N VAL A 87 2.76 18.03 20.11
CA VAL A 87 1.91 18.75 21.08
C VAL A 87 1.69 17.95 22.36
N ALA A 88 1.52 16.64 22.26
CA ALA A 88 1.27 15.79 23.44
C ALA A 88 2.49 15.64 24.35
N TYR A 89 3.70 15.68 23.79
CA TYR A 89 4.96 15.53 24.53
C TYR A 89 5.49 16.88 25.06
N ILE A 90 5.44 17.94 24.24
CA ILE A 90 5.98 19.27 24.59
C ILE A 90 4.94 20.14 25.28
N GLY A 91 3.64 19.91 25.03
CA GLY A 91 2.53 20.74 25.52
C GLY A 91 2.13 21.87 24.56
N GLU A 92 2.92 22.10 23.50
CA GLU A 92 2.65 23.09 22.47
C GLU A 92 3.03 22.60 21.07
N SER A 93 2.55 23.32 20.05
CA SER A 93 2.83 23.00 18.66
C SER A 93 4.23 23.47 18.29
N GLU A 94 5.11 22.52 17.94
CA GLU A 94 6.47 22.81 17.48
C GLU A 94 6.63 22.37 16.02
N ALA A 95 6.32 23.29 15.10
CA ALA A 95 6.30 23.01 13.66
C ALA A 95 7.69 22.71 13.08
N THR A 96 8.76 23.23 13.69
CA THR A 96 10.13 23.02 13.22
C THR A 96 10.54 21.57 13.44
N LEU A 97 10.35 21.04 14.66
CA LEU A 97 10.59 19.63 14.97
C LEU A 97 9.67 18.71 14.17
N SER A 98 8.40 19.04 14.02
CA SER A 98 7.50 18.28 13.15
C SER A 98 7.99 18.19 11.71
N ASN A 99 8.42 19.32 11.13
CA ASN A 99 8.95 19.36 9.78
C ASN A 99 10.26 18.57 9.68
N PHE A 100 11.17 18.75 10.63
CA PHE A 100 12.42 18.01 10.71
C PHE A 100 12.20 16.49 10.74
N ILE A 101 11.27 16.00 11.58
CA ILE A 101 10.92 14.57 11.64
C ILE A 101 10.36 14.08 10.29
N CYS A 102 9.48 14.87 9.66
CA CYS A 102 8.93 14.52 8.35
C CYS A 102 10.01 14.47 7.26
N GLU A 103 10.96 15.41 7.27
CA GLU A 103 12.12 15.42 6.38
C GLU A 103 13.00 14.20 6.60
N GLN A 104 13.28 13.82 7.84
CA GLN A 104 14.05 12.61 8.13
C GLN A 104 13.41 11.34 7.55
N VAL A 105 12.08 11.24 7.57
CA VAL A 105 11.34 10.13 6.95
C VAL A 105 11.42 10.19 5.42
N LEU A 106 11.31 11.38 4.81
CA LEU A 106 11.44 11.56 3.36
C LEU A 106 12.84 11.27 2.83
N GLU A 107 13.86 11.53 3.64
CA GLU A 107 15.25 11.17 3.34
C GLU A 107 15.56 9.68 3.56
N HIS A 108 14.55 8.88 3.95
CA HIS A 108 14.69 7.45 4.23
C HIS A 108 15.73 7.14 5.31
N ASN A 109 15.91 8.06 6.28
CA ASN A 109 16.85 7.85 7.37
C ASN A 109 16.37 6.68 8.27
N PRO A 110 17.30 5.89 8.80
CA PRO A 110 16.96 4.78 9.69
C PRO A 110 16.37 5.29 11.01
N PRO A 111 15.51 4.50 11.68
CA PRO A 111 14.82 4.93 12.90
C PRO A 111 15.78 5.24 14.04
N THR A 112 16.93 4.58 14.09
CA THR A 112 18.00 4.84 15.06
C THR A 112 18.55 6.25 14.94
N LYS A 113 18.78 6.73 13.71
CA LYS A 113 19.25 8.10 13.46
C LYS A 113 18.20 9.11 13.92
N ILE A 114 16.94 8.92 13.51
CA ILE A 114 15.84 9.82 13.92
C ILE A 114 15.73 9.87 15.45
N LEU A 115 15.81 8.72 16.12
CA LEU A 115 15.77 8.63 17.58
C LEU A 115 16.90 9.43 18.23
N THR A 116 18.14 9.30 17.74
CA THR A 116 19.27 10.07 18.28
C THR A 116 19.09 11.58 18.12
N GLU A 117 18.61 12.03 16.95
CA GLU A 117 18.43 13.46 16.68
C GLU A 117 17.34 14.08 17.58
N ILE A 118 16.23 13.37 17.82
CA ILE A 118 15.12 13.90 18.63
C ILE A 118 15.28 13.61 20.13
N ALA A 119 16.20 12.72 20.53
CA ALA A 119 16.44 12.37 21.93
C ALA A 119 16.85 13.57 22.78
N MET A 120 17.54 14.55 22.22
CA MET A 120 17.92 15.78 22.94
C MET A 120 16.73 16.69 23.28
N VAL A 121 15.57 16.48 22.63
CA VAL A 121 14.38 17.32 22.79
C VAL A 121 13.28 16.59 23.58
N LEU A 122 13.12 15.28 23.34
CA LEU A 122 12.09 14.45 23.97
C LEU A 122 12.63 13.53 25.09
N ASP A 123 13.93 13.58 25.39
CA ASP A 123 14.60 12.77 26.42
C ASP A 123 14.17 11.28 26.37
N GLU A 124 13.71 10.73 27.49
CA GLU A 124 13.28 9.34 27.64
C GLU A 124 12.04 8.97 26.81
N GLU A 125 11.25 9.96 26.37
CA GLU A 125 10.04 9.73 25.57
C GLU A 125 10.33 9.56 24.08
N ALA A 126 11.52 9.95 23.62
CA ALA A 126 11.95 9.86 22.22
C ALA A 126 11.87 8.43 21.68
N GLU A 127 12.30 7.44 22.48
CA GLU A 127 12.26 6.04 22.05
C GLU A 127 10.83 5.57 21.80
N VAL A 128 9.92 5.90 22.72
CA VAL A 128 8.50 5.55 22.60
C VAL A 128 7.86 6.26 21.40
N PHE A 129 8.26 7.51 21.13
CA PHE A 129 7.82 8.26 19.96
C PHE A 129 8.24 7.54 18.67
N VAL A 130 9.53 7.25 18.49
CA VAL A 130 10.05 6.65 17.24
C VAL A 130 9.49 5.25 17.03
N VAL A 131 9.39 4.42 18.07
CA VAL A 131 8.76 3.09 17.97
C VAL A 131 7.32 3.21 17.48
N LYS A 132 6.53 4.14 18.02
CA LYS A 132 5.14 4.32 17.58
C LYS A 132 5.06 4.89 16.15
N MET A 133 5.97 5.80 15.79
CA MET A 133 6.05 6.37 14.46
C MET A 133 6.40 5.31 13.41
N TRP A 134 7.37 4.44 13.70
CA TRP A 134 7.80 3.39 12.79
C TRP A 134 6.69 2.34 12.57
N ARG A 135 5.97 1.98 13.64
CA ARG A 135 4.77 1.13 13.53
C ARG A 135 3.70 1.76 12.67
N LEU A 136 3.45 3.07 12.83
CA LEU A 136 2.52 3.79 11.99
C LEU A 136 2.97 3.76 10.52
N LEU A 137 4.25 4.03 10.25
CA LEU A 137 4.79 4.02 8.90
C LEU A 137 4.55 2.67 8.19
N ILE A 138 4.89 1.55 8.84
CA ILE A 138 4.65 0.20 8.31
C ILE A 138 3.16 -0.04 8.06
N TYR A 139 2.32 0.34 9.04
CA TYR A 139 0.87 0.18 8.93
C TYR A 139 0.31 0.93 7.71
N VAL A 140 0.63 2.22 7.55
CA VAL A 140 0.08 3.05 6.48
C VAL A 140 0.60 2.60 5.11
N ILE A 141 1.87 2.17 5.02
CA ILE A 141 2.41 1.58 3.79
C ILE A 141 1.62 0.32 3.41
N ALA A 142 1.41 -0.60 4.36
CA ALA A 142 0.64 -1.81 4.10
C ALA A 142 -0.81 -1.50 3.71
N GLU A 143 -1.44 -0.51 4.35
CA GLU A 143 -2.78 -0.04 4.02
C GLU A 143 -2.87 0.51 2.57
N LYS A 144 -1.87 1.29 2.15
CA LYS A 144 -1.76 1.84 0.77
C LYS A 144 -1.52 0.73 -0.25
N LYS A 145 -0.65 -0.25 0.04
CA LYS A 145 -0.38 -1.41 -0.85
C LYS A 145 -1.60 -2.27 -1.12
N LEU A 146 -2.51 -2.36 -0.15
CA LEU A 146 -3.70 -3.20 -0.22
C LEU A 146 -4.94 -2.43 -0.72
N GLY A 147 -4.80 -1.16 -1.10
CA GLY A 147 -5.92 -0.33 -1.56
C GLY A 147 -7.01 -0.15 -0.50
N LEU A 148 -6.65 -0.24 0.79
CA LEU A 148 -7.58 -0.08 1.91
C LEU A 148 -7.76 1.40 2.28
N SER A 149 -6.77 2.22 1.97
CA SER A 149 -6.85 3.68 2.06
C SER A 149 -7.46 4.21 0.77
N VAL A 150 -8.66 4.79 0.88
CA VAL A 150 -9.30 5.63 -0.15
C VAL A 150 -8.83 7.07 -0.01
#